data_AF-A0A848SC31-F1
#
_entry.id   AF-A0A848SC31-F1
#
_cell.length_a   1.000
_cell.length_b   1.000
_cell.length_c   1.000
_cell.angle_alpha   90.00
_cell.angle_beta   90.00
_cell.angle_gamma   90.00
#
_symmetry.space_group_name_H-M   'P 1'
#
loop_
_entity.id
_entity.type
_entity.pdbx_description
1 polymer ?
#
loop_
_entity_poly.entity_id
_entity_poly.type
_entity_poly.pdbx_seq_one_letter_code
_entity_poly.pdbx_strand_id
1 'polypeptide(L)'
;MTMEKVVETYSETKLRHLAGQRFADLEDVARSAGGTPRQLNALGNALQQWKEIEKRRQFLAHGVVAISHNDNGAWTVLFDIVVYRSNEPIADRWAVQEGEAAEFERELGAAFEILSSQLSQFRRRLVA
;
A
#
# COMPACT_ATOMS: atom_id res chain seq x y z
N MET A 1 14.52 -47.85 12.14
CA MET A 1 13.61 -46.72 12.45
C MET A 1 14.13 -45.54 11.65
N THR A 2 13.61 -45.38 10.44
CA THR A 2 14.16 -44.45 9.44
C THR A 2 13.40 -43.14 9.56
N MET A 3 14.10 -42.04 9.84
CA MET A 3 13.49 -40.70 9.88
C MET A 3 13.06 -40.31 8.46
N GLU A 4 11.76 -40.31 8.22
CA GLU A 4 11.19 -39.65 7.04
C GLU A 4 11.50 -38.16 7.11
N LYS A 5 12.31 -37.67 6.17
CA LYS A 5 12.44 -36.25 5.89
C LYS A 5 11.09 -35.78 5.34
N VAL A 6 10.32 -35.07 6.17
CA VAL A 6 9.19 -34.26 5.70
C VAL A 6 9.77 -33.18 4.80
N VAL A 7 9.61 -33.35 3.49
CA VAL A 7 9.93 -32.31 2.50
C VAL A 7 8.77 -31.33 2.55
N GLU A 8 8.92 -30.25 3.33
CA GLU A 8 8.02 -29.11 3.28
C GLU A 8 7.98 -28.59 1.84
N THR A 9 6.88 -28.86 1.16
CA THR A 9 6.67 -28.42 -0.21
C THR A 9 6.14 -26.98 -0.14
N TYR A 10 7.06 -26.01 -0.06
CA TYR A 10 6.71 -24.61 -0.25
C TYR A 10 6.28 -24.42 -1.70
N SER A 11 4.97 -24.28 -1.92
CA SER A 11 4.47 -23.69 -3.17
C SER A 11 4.95 -22.24 -3.20
N GLU A 12 6.03 -21.95 -3.92
CA GLU A 12 6.49 -20.58 -4.17
C GLU A 12 5.41 -19.83 -4.96
N THR A 13 4.48 -19.17 -4.27
CA THR A 13 3.54 -18.26 -4.94
C THR A 13 4.31 -17.02 -5.37
N LYS A 14 4.60 -16.93 -6.68
CA LYS A 14 5.27 -15.77 -7.26
C LYS A 14 4.37 -14.54 -7.16
N LEU A 15 4.66 -13.68 -6.18
CA LEU A 15 4.12 -12.33 -6.14
C LEU A 15 4.75 -11.52 -7.27
N ARG A 16 3.92 -10.88 -8.09
CA ARG A 16 4.38 -9.99 -9.15
C ARG A 16 5.12 -8.79 -8.56
N HIS A 17 5.93 -8.10 -9.37
CA HIS A 17 6.87 -7.09 -8.85
C HIS A 17 6.21 -5.72 -8.65
N LEU A 18 5.18 -5.41 -9.43
CA LEU A 18 4.50 -4.13 -9.39
C LEU A 18 3.58 -4.04 -8.16
N ALA A 19 3.66 -2.93 -7.42
CA ALA A 19 2.94 -2.75 -6.15
C ALA A 19 1.42 -3.04 -6.27
N GLY A 20 0.76 -2.51 -7.31
CA GLY A 20 -0.67 -2.79 -7.56
C GLY A 20 -0.97 -4.27 -7.84
N GLN A 21 -0.07 -4.97 -8.53
CA GLN A 21 -0.19 -6.40 -8.81
C GLN A 21 0.04 -7.23 -7.55
N ARG A 22 0.96 -6.80 -6.66
CA ARG A 22 1.21 -7.46 -5.38
C ARG A 22 -0.01 -7.47 -4.48
N PHE A 23 -0.82 -6.40 -4.47
CA PHE A 23 -2.03 -6.37 -3.65
C PHE A 23 -3.09 -7.35 -4.16
N ALA A 24 -3.27 -7.45 -5.48
CA ALA A 24 -4.17 -8.44 -6.07
C ALA A 24 -3.68 -9.87 -5.78
N ASP A 25 -2.38 -10.12 -5.94
CA ASP A 25 -1.79 -11.42 -5.60
C ASP A 25 -2.01 -11.77 -4.12
N LEU A 26 -1.81 -10.81 -3.21
CA LEU A 26 -2.04 -11.01 -1.77
C LEU A 26 -3.51 -11.34 -1.45
N GLU A 27 -4.47 -10.72 -2.13
CA GLU A 27 -5.88 -11.06 -2.00
C GLU A 27 -6.17 -12.48 -2.48
N ASP A 28 -5.59 -12.88 -3.61
CA ASP A 28 -5.75 -14.23 -4.16
C ASP A 28 -5.11 -15.29 -3.26
N VAL A 29 -3.88 -15.07 -2.78
CA VAL A 29 -3.22 -15.97 -1.84
C VAL A 29 -4.02 -16.07 -0.54
N ALA A 30 -4.56 -14.97 -0.04
CA ALA A 30 -5.38 -14.99 1.17
C ALA A 30 -6.65 -15.82 1.01
N ARG A 31 -7.30 -15.78 -0.15
CA ARG A 31 -8.47 -16.62 -0.46
C ARG A 31 -8.10 -18.10 -0.56
N SER A 32 -6.96 -18.43 -1.18
CA SER A 32 -6.53 -19.82 -1.36
C SER A 32 -5.99 -20.46 -0.08
N ALA A 33 -5.37 -19.66 0.81
CA ALA A 33 -4.76 -20.13 2.05
C ALA A 33 -5.76 -20.36 3.21
N GLY A 34 -7.05 -20.15 2.97
CA GLY A 34 -8.08 -20.27 3.99
C GLY A 34 -8.08 -19.12 5.02
N GLY A 35 -9.11 -19.10 5.85
CA GLY A 35 -9.34 -18.06 6.83
C GLY A 35 -10.82 -17.85 7.08
N THR A 36 -11.17 -17.35 8.26
CA THR A 36 -12.57 -17.00 8.53
C THR A 36 -12.98 -15.81 7.65
N PRO A 37 -14.26 -15.67 7.30
CA PRO A 37 -14.74 -14.51 6.54
C PRO A 37 -14.32 -13.17 7.18
N ARG A 38 -14.30 -13.11 8.52
CA ARG A 38 -13.82 -11.95 9.27
C ARG A 38 -12.36 -11.62 8.99
N GLN A 39 -11.48 -12.62 8.93
CA GLN A 39 -10.05 -12.42 8.68
C GLN A 39 -9.79 -11.99 7.24
N LEU A 40 -10.49 -12.59 6.27
CA LEU A 40 -10.38 -12.22 4.86
C LEU A 40 -10.85 -10.78 4.63
N ASN A 41 -11.97 -10.39 5.24
CA ASN A 41 -12.46 -9.01 5.17
C ASN A 41 -11.51 -8.02 5.83
N ALA A 42 -10.92 -8.36 6.99
CA ALA A 42 -9.97 -7.48 7.67
C ALA A 42 -8.71 -7.21 6.82
N LEU A 43 -8.13 -8.26 6.22
CA LEU A 43 -6.98 -8.10 5.32
C LEU A 43 -7.37 -7.36 4.04
N GLY A 44 -8.50 -7.69 3.43
CA GLY A 44 -8.99 -7.00 2.23
C GLY A 44 -9.21 -5.51 2.45
N ASN A 45 -9.82 -5.13 3.58
CA ASN A 45 -10.02 -3.73 3.95
C ASN A 45 -8.68 -3.01 4.15
N ALA A 46 -7.71 -3.65 4.82
CA ALA A 46 -6.38 -3.08 5.02
C ALA A 46 -5.63 -2.85 3.69
N LEU A 47 -5.73 -3.82 2.77
CA LEU A 47 -5.15 -3.71 1.42
C LEU A 47 -5.82 -2.60 0.62
N GLN A 48 -7.15 -2.47 0.70
CA GLN A 48 -7.88 -1.41 0.01
C GLN A 48 -7.54 -0.02 0.57
N GLN A 49 -7.45 0.12 1.89
CA GLN A 49 -7.03 1.38 2.52
C GLN A 49 -5.62 1.80 2.06
N TRP A 50 -4.69 0.84 2.02
CA TRP A 50 -3.34 1.11 1.53
C TRP A 50 -3.29 1.46 0.03
N LYS A 51 -4.12 0.81 -0.80
CA LYS A 51 -4.25 1.15 -2.24
C LYS A 51 -4.64 2.61 -2.47
N GLU A 52 -5.50 3.17 -1.62
CA GLU A 52 -5.89 4.58 -1.71
C GLU A 52 -4.71 5.52 -1.43
N ILE A 53 -3.89 5.20 -0.44
CA ILE A 53 -2.67 5.96 -0.10
C ILE A 53 -1.62 5.84 -1.23
N GLU A 54 -1.45 4.65 -1.80
CA GLU A 54 -0.46 4.38 -2.85
C GLU A 54 -0.68 5.27 -4.09
N LYS A 55 -1.93 5.73 -4.36
CA LYS A 55 -2.22 6.68 -5.44
C LYS A 55 -1.45 8.00 -5.29
N ARG A 56 -1.12 8.40 -4.07
CA ARG A 56 -0.36 9.62 -3.76
C ARG A 56 1.15 9.41 -3.79
N ARG A 57 1.63 8.17 -3.75
CA ARG A 57 3.07 7.83 -3.70
C ARG A 57 3.87 8.47 -4.84
N GLN A 58 3.32 8.51 -6.05
CA GLN A 58 4.04 9.07 -7.22
C GLN A 58 4.43 10.54 -7.00
N PHE A 59 3.54 11.34 -6.40
CA PHE A 59 3.83 12.74 -6.07
C PHE A 59 4.94 12.85 -5.04
N LEU A 60 4.94 11.99 -4.02
CA LEU A 60 5.94 12.00 -2.95
C LEU A 60 7.31 11.49 -3.41
N ALA A 61 7.34 10.49 -4.30
CA ALA A 61 8.57 9.83 -4.74
C ALA A 61 9.23 10.52 -5.94
N HIS A 62 8.44 11.15 -6.81
CA HIS A 62 8.91 11.65 -8.11
C HIS A 62 8.44 13.08 -8.41
N GLY A 63 7.59 13.66 -7.57
CA GLY A 63 7.09 15.01 -7.78
C GLY A 63 8.12 16.09 -7.45
N VAL A 64 7.95 17.24 -8.07
CA VAL A 64 8.62 18.49 -7.72
C VAL A 64 7.74 19.23 -6.72
N VAL A 65 8.37 19.78 -5.68
CA VAL A 65 7.67 20.38 -4.55
C VAL A 65 7.85 21.90 -4.57
N ALA A 66 6.74 22.62 -4.43
CA ALA A 66 6.74 24.05 -4.12
C ALA A 66 5.91 24.31 -2.86
N ILE A 67 6.35 25.26 -2.04
CA ILE A 67 5.66 25.64 -0.80
C ILE A 67 5.25 27.10 -0.91
N SER A 68 3.98 27.39 -0.64
CA SER A 68 3.45 28.74 -0.57
C SER A 68 2.90 29.01 0.82
N HIS A 69 3.07 30.22 1.32
CA HIS A 69 2.46 30.69 2.55
C HIS A 69 1.34 31.67 2.22
N ASN A 70 0.23 31.61 2.96
CA ASN A 70 -0.77 32.67 2.94
C ASN A 70 -0.44 33.78 3.95
N ASP A 71 -1.18 34.88 3.90
CA ASP A 71 -0.96 36.05 4.76
C ASP A 71 -1.10 35.74 6.27
N ASN A 72 -1.77 34.64 6.62
CA ASN A 72 -1.94 34.18 8.00
C ASN A 72 -0.83 33.19 8.44
N GLY A 73 0.18 32.95 7.60
CA GLY A 73 1.29 32.04 7.86
C GLY A 73 1.02 30.57 7.58
N ALA A 74 -0.24 30.19 7.29
CA ALA A 74 -0.59 28.83 6.90
C ALA A 74 0.01 28.49 5.53
N TRP A 75 0.55 27.28 5.41
CA TRP A 75 1.22 26.85 4.20
C TRP A 75 0.35 25.92 3.35
N THR A 76 0.63 25.93 2.05
CA THR A 76 0.13 24.96 1.06
C THR A 76 1.33 24.41 0.30
N VAL A 77 1.42 23.09 0.24
CA VAL A 77 2.42 22.38 -0.57
C VAL A 77 1.79 21.97 -1.88
N LEU A 78 2.49 22.24 -2.98
CA LEU A 78 2.15 21.81 -4.33
C LEU A 78 3.15 20.72 -4.74
N PHE A 79 2.64 19.53 -5.05
CA PHE A 79 3.39 18.46 -5.67
C PHE A 79 3.02 18.37 -7.15
N ASP A 80 3.97 18.67 -8.02
CA ASP A 80 3.83 18.58 -9.46
C ASP A 80 4.55 17.35 -10.00
N ILE A 81 3.90 16.59 -10.87
CA ILE A 81 4.53 15.45 -11.54
C ILE A 81 4.18 15.44 -13.02
N VAL A 82 5.12 14.96 -13.84
CA VAL A 82 4.84 14.59 -15.24
C VAL A 82 5.00 13.10 -15.36
N VAL A 83 3.92 12.40 -15.69
CA VAL A 83 3.91 10.96 -15.94
C VAL A 83 3.74 10.69 -17.43
N TYR A 84 4.46 9.72 -17.97
CA TYR A 84 4.27 9.32 -19.37
C TYR A 84 3.28 8.16 -19.44
N ARG A 85 2.23 8.31 -20.26
CA ARG A 85 1.31 7.21 -20.59
C ARG A 85 1.13 7.17 -22.10
N SER A 86 1.27 5.99 -22.69
CA SER A 86 1.18 5.82 -24.15
C SER A 86 2.10 6.78 -24.94
N ASN A 87 3.30 7.03 -24.41
CA ASN A 87 4.29 7.95 -24.96
C ASN A 87 3.87 9.44 -24.95
N GLU A 88 2.81 9.80 -24.23
CA GLU A 88 2.36 11.18 -24.04
C GLU A 88 2.66 11.65 -22.62
N PRO A 89 3.26 12.85 -22.44
CA PRO A 89 3.46 13.44 -21.13
C PRO A 89 2.13 13.97 -20.57
N ILE A 90 1.77 13.51 -19.38
CA ILE A 90 0.59 13.94 -18.64
C ILE A 90 1.08 14.64 -17.37
N ALA A 91 0.81 15.94 -17.28
CA ALA A 91 1.05 16.71 -16.05
C ALA A 91 -0.08 16.45 -15.05
N ASP A 92 0.28 16.24 -13.79
CA ASP A 92 -0.65 16.08 -12.68
C ASP A 92 -0.14 16.90 -11.48
N ARG A 93 -1.06 17.38 -10.65
CA ARG A 93 -0.77 18.24 -9.50
C ARG A 93 -1.58 17.80 -8.30
N TRP A 94 -0.92 17.71 -7.16
CA TRP A 94 -1.55 17.52 -5.86
C TRP A 94 -1.22 18.71 -4.96
N ALA A 95 -2.24 19.53 -4.67
CA ALA A 95 -2.16 20.61 -3.70
C ALA A 95 -2.63 20.09 -2.33
N VAL A 96 -1.88 20.42 -1.29
CA VAL A 96 -2.13 19.97 0.08
C VAL A 96 -1.97 21.15 1.03
N GLN A 97 -3.04 21.51 1.71
CA GLN A 97 -2.99 22.48 2.79
C GLN A 97 -2.37 21.86 4.05
N GLU A 98 -1.81 22.69 4.93
CA GLU A 98 -1.21 22.26 6.19
C GLU A 98 -2.08 21.27 7.00
N GLY A 99 -3.38 21.55 7.15
CA GLY A 99 -4.30 20.66 7.85
C GLY A 99 -4.52 19.31 7.15
N GLU A 100 -4.64 19.34 5.82
CA GLU A 100 -4.80 18.13 4.99
C GLU A 100 -3.53 17.28 5.01
N ALA A 101 -2.36 17.90 5.08
CA ALA A 101 -1.09 17.19 5.20
C ALA A 101 -0.99 16.44 6.53
N ALA A 102 -1.36 17.10 7.63
CA ALA A 102 -1.38 16.48 8.95
C ALA A 102 -2.41 15.35 9.03
N GLU A 103 -3.55 15.47 8.36
CA GLU A 103 -4.54 14.40 8.24
C GLU A 103 -4.00 13.23 7.43
N PHE A 104 -3.43 13.49 6.25
CA PHE A 104 -2.82 12.46 5.42
C PHE A 104 -1.70 11.70 6.13
N GLU A 105 -0.86 12.39 6.91
CA GLU A 105 0.20 11.75 7.69
C GLU A 105 -0.37 10.79 8.75
N ARG A 106 -1.43 11.20 9.45
CA ARG A 106 -2.13 10.33 10.42
C ARG A 106 -2.75 9.12 9.73
N GLU A 107 -3.41 9.33 8.59
CA GLU A 107 -4.02 8.26 7.80
C GLU A 107 -2.98 7.27 7.29
N LEU A 108 -1.85 7.78 6.79
CA LEU A 108 -0.71 6.98 6.33
C LEU A 108 -0.16 6.10 7.46
N GLY A 109 0.08 6.68 8.63
CA GLY A 109 0.55 5.94 9.80
C GLY A 109 -0.42 4.85 10.23
N ALA A 110 -1.71 5.19 10.37
CA ALA A 110 -2.73 4.23 10.77
C ALA A 110 -2.88 3.08 9.76
N ALA A 111 -2.91 3.38 8.46
CA ALA A 111 -3.00 2.37 7.42
C ALA A 111 -1.76 1.46 7.40
N PHE A 112 -0.57 2.02 7.63
CA PHE A 112 0.68 1.24 7.72
C PHE A 112 0.63 0.23 8.86
N GLU A 113 0.22 0.67 10.05
CA GLU A 113 0.10 -0.18 11.23
C GLU A 113 -0.93 -1.30 11.02
N ILE A 114 -2.11 -0.95 10.49
CA ILE A 114 -3.19 -1.89 10.21
C ILE A 114 -2.72 -2.94 9.20
N LEU A 115 -2.16 -2.52 8.06
CA LEU A 115 -1.71 -3.44 7.03
C LEU A 115 -0.58 -4.35 7.54
N SER A 116 0.41 -3.79 8.23
CA SER A 116 1.53 -4.55 8.80
C SER A 116 1.05 -5.61 9.81
N SER A 117 0.08 -5.26 10.65
CA SER A 117 -0.55 -6.19 11.58
C SER A 117 -1.30 -7.31 10.86
N GLN A 118 -2.13 -6.97 9.87
CA GLN A 118 -2.89 -7.96 9.10
C GLN A 118 -1.98 -8.91 8.30
N LEU A 119 -0.92 -8.38 7.66
CA LEU A 119 0.07 -9.20 6.96
C LEU A 119 0.84 -10.11 7.92
N SER A 120 1.17 -9.63 9.12
CA SER A 120 1.85 -10.45 10.14
C SER A 120 0.96 -11.59 10.65
N GLN A 121 -0.34 -11.33 10.83
CA GLN A 121 -1.33 -12.36 11.18
C GLN A 121 -1.53 -13.34 10.03
N PHE A 122 -1.59 -12.86 8.79
CA PHE A 122 -1.69 -13.69 7.61
C PHE A 122 -0.47 -14.61 7.45
N ARG A 123 0.74 -14.07 7.55
CA ARG A 123 1.98 -14.86 7.52
C ARG A 123 2.01 -15.97 8.56
N ARG A 124 1.56 -15.68 9.79
CA ARG A 124 1.48 -16.72 10.85
C ARG A 124 0.51 -17.85 10.52
N ARG A 125 -0.56 -17.57 9.77
CA ARG A 125 -1.52 -18.59 9.31
C ARG A 125 -0.96 -19.46 8.18
N LEU A 126 -0.07 -18.92 7.34
CA LEU A 126 0.55 -19.69 6.26
C LEU A 126 1.56 -20.73 6.74
N VAL A 127 2.10 -20.55 7.96
CA VAL A 127 3.11 -21.42 8.57
C VAL A 127 2.51 -22.35 9.64
N ALA A 128 1.22 -22.20 9.95
CA ALA A 128 0.48 -23.00 10.93
C ALA A 128 -0.29 -24.12 10.24
#